data_AF-A0A926T747-F1
#
_entry.id   AF-A0A926T747-F1
#
_cell.length_a   1.000
_cell.length_b   1.000
_cell.length_c   1.000
_cell.angle_alpha   90.00
_cell.angle_beta   90.00
_cell.angle_gamma   90.00
#
_symmetry.space_group_name_H-M   'P 1'
#
loop_
_entity.id
_entity.type
_entity.pdbx_description
1 polymer ?
#
loop_
_entity_poly.entity_id
_entity_poly.type
_entity_poly.pdbx_seq_one_letter_code
_entity_poly.pdbx_strand_id
1 'polypeptide(L)'
;MQINRSLLKAAIFLALVPVAVAGMLWSVKEQQTRLQISPNSNTGTANSSSNPAPQPVHPDELIDDTLNQRFTFENSLTRTQQIKEALESFRQLTDTSKAKLGKSAISQVKNTDPETQTLGFYNWLGSVEGTLIKQNYQLKKLEFELAQKQYQDKEITKPELDIKSDNYRKAEQEFQTFLKTFTIAD
;
A
#
# COMPACT_ATOMS: atom_id res chain seq x y z
N MET A 1 40.32 -15.62 -54.45
CA MET A 1 41.66 -15.06 -54.13
C MET A 1 41.51 -13.54 -54.22
N GLN A 2 41.54 -12.70 -53.19
CA GLN A 2 41.95 -12.80 -51.78
C GLN A 2 40.90 -12.16 -50.87
N ILE A 3 40.86 -12.66 -49.64
CA ILE A 3 40.11 -12.14 -48.48
C ILE A 3 41.01 -11.09 -47.80
N ASN A 4 40.45 -9.95 -47.36
CA ASN A 4 41.10 -9.12 -46.36
C ASN A 4 40.21 -8.95 -45.12
N ARG A 5 40.79 -9.34 -43.98
CA ARG A 5 40.28 -9.27 -42.62
C ARG A 5 40.74 -7.96 -41.97
N SER A 6 39.87 -7.30 -41.21
CA SER A 6 40.21 -6.39 -40.10
C SER A 6 38.92 -6.02 -39.38
N LEU A 7 38.48 -6.80 -38.39
CA LEU A 7 38.69 -6.58 -36.95
C LEU A 7 37.94 -5.36 -36.37
N LEU A 8 36.73 -5.66 -35.87
CA LEU A 8 36.35 -5.56 -34.46
C LEU A 8 36.65 -4.23 -33.73
N LYS A 9 35.64 -3.35 -33.57
CA LYS A 9 35.40 -2.56 -32.34
C LYS A 9 33.92 -2.22 -32.19
N ALA A 10 33.15 -3.13 -31.59
CA ALA A 10 31.88 -2.79 -30.96
C ALA A 10 32.18 -2.22 -29.57
N ALA A 11 31.99 -0.91 -29.39
CA ALA A 11 32.06 -0.27 -28.08
C ALA A 11 30.66 -0.32 -27.45
N ILE A 12 30.38 -1.37 -26.68
CA ILE A 12 29.22 -1.41 -25.79
C ILE A 12 29.65 -0.69 -24.51
N PHE A 13 29.22 0.55 -24.35
CA PHE A 13 29.27 1.26 -23.07
C PHE A 13 28.18 0.66 -22.18
N LEU A 14 28.55 -0.37 -21.42
CA LEU A 14 27.76 -0.86 -20.30
C LEU A 14 28.01 0.11 -19.13
N ALA A 15 27.16 1.14 -19.04
CA ALA A 15 27.15 2.03 -17.89
C ALA A 15 26.66 1.24 -16.66
N LEU A 16 27.61 0.73 -15.87
CA LEU A 16 27.41 0.28 -14.51
C LEU A 16 26.86 1.45 -13.70
N VAL A 17 25.59 1.40 -13.33
CA VAL A 17 25.03 2.27 -12.29
C VAL A 17 25.34 1.62 -10.94
N PRO A 18 26.14 2.24 -10.07
CA PRO A 18 26.29 1.77 -8.71
C PRO A 18 25.05 2.16 -7.92
N VAL A 19 24.16 1.20 -7.66
CA VAL A 19 23.11 1.38 -6.65
C VAL A 19 23.77 1.23 -5.28
N ALA A 20 24.14 2.37 -4.69
CA ALA A 20 24.49 2.44 -3.29
C ALA A 20 23.22 2.22 -2.45
N VAL A 21 22.97 0.98 -2.05
CA VAL A 21 21.96 0.65 -1.03
C VAL A 21 22.55 1.01 0.33
N ALA A 22 22.41 2.28 0.71
CA ALA A 22 22.73 2.76 2.04
C ALA A 22 21.60 2.40 3.01
N GLY A 23 21.86 1.35 3.80
CA GLY A 23 21.38 1.08 5.15
C GLY A 23 20.06 1.67 5.64
N MET A 24 19.05 0.81 5.75
CA MET A 24 18.30 0.65 6.99
C MET A 24 18.17 -0.85 7.29
N LEU A 25 19.19 -1.36 7.98
CA LEU A 25 19.14 -2.66 8.65
C LEU A 25 18.22 -2.51 9.87
N TRP A 26 16.95 -2.87 9.71
CA TRP A 26 16.13 -3.19 10.88
C TRP A 26 16.09 -4.70 11.08
N SER A 27 16.42 -5.06 12.31
CA SER A 27 16.75 -6.37 12.84
C SER A 27 15.73 -7.46 12.50
N VAL A 28 16.00 -8.26 11.46
CA VAL A 28 15.41 -9.59 11.27
C VAL A 28 16.30 -10.62 11.95
N LYS A 29 16.52 -10.47 13.26
CA LYS A 29 17.29 -11.45 14.07
C LYS A 29 16.43 -12.24 15.06
N GLU A 30 15.11 -12.07 15.05
CA GLU A 30 14.18 -12.77 15.96
C GLU A 30 13.22 -13.76 15.30
N GLN A 31 13.30 -14.04 13.99
CA GLN A 31 12.46 -15.07 13.35
C GLN A 31 13.20 -16.34 12.90
N GLN A 32 14.50 -16.46 13.17
CA GLN A 32 15.30 -17.64 12.82
C GLN A 32 15.52 -18.62 13.99
N THR A 33 14.53 -18.75 14.89
CA THR A 33 14.51 -19.89 15.82
C THR A 33 13.35 -20.81 15.50
N ARG A 34 13.72 -22.01 15.02
CA ARG A 34 12.92 -23.22 14.77
C ARG A 34 12.14 -23.30 13.45
N LEU A 35 12.87 -23.65 12.39
CA LEU A 35 12.43 -24.73 11.51
C LEU A 35 13.62 -25.68 11.27
N GLN A 36 13.89 -26.55 12.24
CA GLN A 36 14.64 -27.79 11.98
C GLN A 36 13.65 -28.77 11.34
N ILE A 37 13.77 -28.99 10.03
CA ILE A 37 13.09 -30.08 9.34
C ILE A 37 14.01 -31.30 9.46
N SER A 38 13.63 -32.25 10.32
CA SER A 38 14.15 -33.61 10.32
C SER A 38 13.07 -34.52 9.71
N PRO A 39 13.40 -35.46 8.81
CA PRO A 39 12.40 -36.28 8.16
C PRO A 39 12.04 -37.43 9.10
N ASN A 40 10.82 -37.42 9.64
CA ASN A 40 10.29 -38.65 10.24
C ASN A 40 8.80 -38.78 9.97
N SER A 41 8.49 -39.79 9.17
CA SER A 41 7.17 -40.38 9.00
C SER A 41 6.66 -40.90 10.34
N ASN A 42 5.53 -40.36 10.82
CA ASN A 42 4.53 -41.16 11.54
C ASN A 42 3.22 -40.38 11.70
N THR A 43 2.14 -41.08 11.34
CA THR A 43 0.73 -40.78 11.52
C THR A 43 0.38 -40.39 12.96
N GLY A 44 -0.27 -39.25 13.13
CA GLY A 44 -0.89 -38.85 14.40
C GLY A 44 -1.54 -37.47 14.29
N THR A 45 -2.87 -37.48 14.13
CA THR A 45 -3.84 -36.38 14.27
C THR A 45 -3.27 -35.02 14.74
N ALA A 46 -2.99 -34.14 13.78
CA ALA A 46 -2.73 -32.73 14.03
C ALA A 46 -4.07 -31.97 14.02
N ASN A 47 -4.40 -31.35 15.15
CA ASN A 47 -5.47 -30.34 15.23
C ASN A 47 -5.23 -29.28 14.15
N SER A 48 -6.11 -29.24 13.15
CA SER A 48 -6.09 -28.17 12.16
C SER A 48 -6.44 -26.86 12.87
N SER A 49 -5.46 -25.98 13.01
CA SER A 49 -5.72 -24.55 13.17
C SER A 49 -6.35 -24.04 11.87
N SER A 50 -7.64 -24.31 11.68
CA SER A 50 -8.40 -23.78 10.56
C SER A 50 -8.62 -22.29 10.84
N ASN A 51 -7.73 -21.44 10.31
CA ASN A 51 -8.09 -20.05 10.16
C ASN A 51 -9.37 -20.00 9.32
N PRO A 52 -10.46 -19.39 9.82
CA PRO A 52 -11.71 -19.34 9.07
C PRO A 52 -11.45 -18.60 7.76
N ALA A 53 -11.95 -19.19 6.67
CA ALA A 53 -11.89 -18.55 5.36
C ALA A 53 -12.64 -17.21 5.40
N PRO A 54 -12.14 -16.17 4.71
CA PRO A 54 -12.83 -14.89 4.59
C PRO A 54 -14.28 -15.07 4.13
N GLN A 55 -15.20 -14.32 4.72
CA GLN A 55 -16.61 -14.28 4.33
C GLN A 55 -16.92 -12.95 3.63
N PRO A 56 -17.86 -12.92 2.67
CA PRO A 56 -18.29 -11.65 2.07
C PRO A 56 -18.89 -10.73 3.12
N VAL A 57 -18.90 -9.42 2.86
CA VAL A 57 -19.46 -8.44 3.80
C VAL A 57 -20.99 -8.49 3.79
N HIS A 58 -21.59 -8.85 2.66
CA HIS A 58 -23.03 -9.03 2.51
C HIS A 58 -23.41 -10.49 2.16
N PRO A 59 -24.52 -11.04 2.69
CA PRO A 59 -24.95 -12.40 2.36
C PRO A 59 -25.19 -12.65 0.88
N ASP A 60 -25.62 -11.60 0.15
CA ASP A 60 -25.98 -11.68 -1.27
C ASP A 60 -24.82 -11.34 -2.23
N GLU A 61 -23.59 -11.15 -1.73
CA GLU A 61 -22.44 -10.85 -2.58
C GLU A 61 -21.39 -11.96 -2.54
N LEU A 62 -20.65 -12.10 -3.63
CA LEU A 62 -19.53 -13.04 -3.68
C LEU A 62 -18.33 -12.47 -2.92
N ILE A 63 -17.50 -13.35 -2.33
CA ILE A 63 -16.27 -12.93 -1.67
C ILE A 63 -15.33 -12.19 -2.63
N ASP A 64 -15.29 -12.60 -3.90
CA ASP A 64 -14.50 -11.93 -4.93
C ASP A 64 -14.96 -10.50 -5.16
N ASP A 65 -16.26 -10.20 -5.05
CA ASP A 65 -16.76 -8.82 -5.17
C ASP A 65 -16.32 -7.98 -3.97
N THR A 66 -16.35 -8.57 -2.77
CA THR A 66 -15.83 -7.92 -1.56
C THR A 66 -14.35 -7.56 -1.71
N LEU A 67 -13.52 -8.53 -2.08
CA LEU A 67 -12.07 -8.34 -2.11
C LEU A 67 -11.60 -7.53 -3.33
N ASN A 68 -12.18 -7.78 -4.51
CA ASN A 68 -11.72 -7.23 -5.78
C ASN A 68 -12.51 -6.00 -6.25
N GLN A 69 -13.59 -5.63 -5.57
CA GLN A 69 -14.32 -4.38 -5.86
C GLN A 69 -14.39 -3.45 -4.65
N ARG A 70 -14.82 -3.95 -3.47
CA ARG A 70 -14.98 -3.09 -2.29
C ARG A 70 -13.66 -2.72 -1.63
N PHE A 71 -12.75 -3.68 -1.47
CA PHE A 71 -11.51 -3.49 -0.73
C PHE A 71 -10.28 -3.31 -1.62
N THR A 72 -10.48 -2.83 -2.85
CA THR A 72 -9.37 -2.36 -3.68
C THR A 72 -8.79 -1.06 -3.13
N PHE A 73 -7.53 -0.80 -3.46
CA PHE A 73 -6.84 0.43 -3.10
C PHE A 73 -7.57 1.65 -3.67
N GLU A 74 -7.95 1.62 -4.94
CA GLU A 74 -8.61 2.70 -5.65
C GLU A 74 -9.99 3.02 -5.06
N ASN A 75 -10.78 1.98 -4.76
CA ASN A 75 -12.09 2.18 -4.13
C ASN A 75 -11.92 2.71 -2.71
N SER A 76 -10.93 2.23 -1.94
CA SER A 76 -10.65 2.70 -0.58
C SER A 76 -10.24 4.19 -0.55
N LEU A 77 -9.41 4.64 -1.48
CA LEU A 77 -9.09 6.06 -1.64
C LEU A 77 -10.33 6.87 -2.02
N THR A 78 -11.15 6.36 -2.95
CA THR A 78 -12.42 7.01 -3.32
C THR A 78 -13.34 7.17 -2.11
N ARG A 79 -13.46 6.15 -1.24
CA ARG A 79 -14.25 6.25 0.00
C ARG A 79 -13.67 7.27 0.97
N THR A 80 -12.35 7.34 1.08
CA THR A 80 -11.69 8.34 1.94
C THR A 80 -12.05 9.77 1.48
N GLN A 81 -12.08 10.01 0.17
CA GLN A 81 -12.51 11.29 -0.40
C GLN A 81 -14.00 11.58 -0.13
N GLN A 82 -14.89 10.58 -0.25
CA GLN A 82 -16.30 10.76 0.09
C GLN A 82 -16.52 11.06 1.57
N ILE A 83 -15.75 10.42 2.47
CA ILE A 83 -15.81 10.72 3.90
C ILE A 83 -15.34 12.16 4.16
N LYS A 84 -14.30 12.63 3.48
CA LYS A 84 -13.86 14.03 3.53
C LYS A 84 -14.99 15.00 3.19
N GLU A 85 -15.66 14.78 2.06
CA GLU A 85 -16.79 15.62 1.62
C GLU A 85 -17.96 15.60 2.62
N ALA A 86 -18.23 14.44 3.22
CA ALA A 86 -19.25 14.32 4.26
C ALA A 86 -18.87 15.09 5.54
N LEU A 87 -17.61 15.03 5.96
CA LEU A 87 -17.11 15.77 7.13
C LEU A 87 -17.09 17.29 6.88
N GLU A 88 -16.77 17.73 5.67
CA GLU A 88 -16.87 19.13 5.26
C GLU A 88 -18.32 19.62 5.30
N SER A 89 -19.25 18.81 4.80
CA SER A 89 -20.69 19.09 4.86
C SER A 89 -21.20 19.14 6.31
N PHE A 90 -20.70 18.25 7.16
CA PHE A 90 -21.05 18.24 8.59
C PHE A 90 -20.56 19.50 9.32
N ARG A 91 -19.36 20.01 8.98
CA ARG A 91 -18.87 21.31 9.48
C ARG A 91 -19.79 22.46 9.07
N GLN A 92 -20.16 22.53 7.79
CA GLN A 92 -21.09 23.56 7.29
C GLN A 92 -22.46 23.50 7.98
N LEU A 93 -22.96 22.28 8.20
CA LEU A 93 -24.21 22.06 8.93
C LEU A 93 -24.08 22.51 10.39
N THR A 94 -22.94 22.27 11.02
CA THR A 94 -22.64 22.70 12.39
C THR A 94 -22.68 24.22 12.50
N ASP A 95 -22.01 24.94 11.59
CA ASP A 95 -22.01 26.41 11.56
C ASP A 95 -23.42 26.97 11.36
N THR A 96 -24.16 26.43 10.39
CA THR A 96 -25.53 26.84 10.10
C THR A 96 -26.47 26.58 11.28
N SER A 97 -26.31 25.42 11.94
CA SER A 97 -27.15 25.03 13.07
C SER A 97 -26.82 25.84 14.31
N LYS A 98 -25.55 26.22 14.53
CA LYS A 98 -25.11 27.08 15.63
C LYS A 98 -25.77 28.45 15.59
N ALA A 99 -25.97 29.01 14.40
CA ALA A 99 -26.68 30.27 14.22
C ALA A 99 -28.18 30.19 14.62
N LYS A 100 -28.80 29.01 14.47
CA LYS A 100 -30.24 28.81 14.72
C LYS A 100 -30.56 28.28 16.13
N LEU A 101 -29.75 27.33 16.62
CA LEU A 101 -29.98 26.59 17.86
C LEU A 101 -29.16 27.17 19.03
N GLY A 102 -28.16 28.01 18.74
CA GLY A 102 -27.25 28.56 19.73
C GLY A 102 -26.11 27.61 20.12
N LYS A 103 -25.02 28.20 20.62
CA LYS A 103 -23.78 27.48 20.94
C LYS A 103 -23.98 26.36 21.97
N SER A 104 -24.80 26.59 22.99
CA SER A 104 -25.03 25.62 24.07
C SER A 104 -25.71 24.33 23.62
N ALA A 105 -26.60 24.40 22.62
CA ALA A 105 -27.27 23.23 22.08
C ALA A 105 -26.31 22.41 21.20
N ILE A 106 -25.55 23.09 20.34
CA ILE A 106 -24.58 22.44 19.45
C ILE A 106 -23.46 21.77 20.24
N SER A 107 -22.93 22.39 21.30
CA SER A 107 -21.82 21.82 22.08
C SER A 107 -22.14 20.50 22.79
N GLN A 108 -23.41 20.09 22.87
CA GLN A 108 -23.81 18.78 23.39
C GLN A 108 -23.70 17.67 22.32
N VAL A 109 -23.59 18.05 21.04
CA VAL A 109 -23.40 17.12 19.92
C VAL A 109 -21.91 16.87 19.74
N LYS A 110 -21.50 15.59 19.72
CA LYS A 110 -20.10 15.19 19.59
C LYS A 110 -19.49 15.68 18.26
N ASN A 111 -18.20 15.95 18.29
CA ASN A 111 -17.39 16.36 17.12
C ASN A 111 -17.88 17.68 16.48
N THR A 112 -18.54 18.55 17.24
CA THR A 112 -18.96 19.89 16.78
C THR A 112 -18.06 21.01 17.27
N ASP A 113 -17.06 20.67 18.09
CA ASP A 113 -16.04 21.60 18.51
C ASP A 113 -15.10 21.98 17.33
N PRO A 114 -14.64 23.24 17.26
CA PRO A 114 -13.83 23.71 16.13
C PRO A 114 -12.52 22.94 15.94
N GLU A 115 -11.91 22.49 17.03
CA GLU A 115 -10.65 21.74 17.02
C GLU A 115 -10.83 20.41 16.30
N THR A 116 -11.85 19.63 16.68
CA THR A 116 -12.18 18.37 16.02
C THR A 116 -12.53 18.59 14.54
N GLN A 117 -13.36 19.59 14.22
CA GLN A 117 -13.82 19.78 12.84
C GLN A 117 -12.76 20.34 11.89
N THR A 118 -11.77 21.06 12.41
CA THR A 118 -10.72 21.69 11.62
C THR A 118 -9.45 20.83 11.58
N LEU A 119 -8.97 20.40 12.75
CA LEU A 119 -7.72 19.67 12.89
C LEU A 119 -7.98 18.16 12.92
N GLY A 120 -8.93 17.73 13.75
CA GLY A 120 -9.26 16.32 13.95
C GLY A 120 -9.63 15.62 12.63
N PHE A 121 -10.67 16.09 11.95
CA PHE A 121 -11.14 15.50 10.69
C PHE A 121 -10.04 15.41 9.64
N TYR A 122 -9.24 16.46 9.48
CA TYR A 122 -8.13 16.49 8.54
C TYR A 122 -7.04 15.45 8.90
N ASN A 123 -6.61 15.43 10.17
CA ASN A 123 -5.57 14.53 10.65
C ASN A 123 -6.02 13.05 10.62
N TRP A 124 -7.28 12.77 10.98
CA TRP A 124 -7.82 11.41 10.97
C TRP A 124 -7.87 10.85 9.56
N LEU A 125 -8.38 11.62 8.61
CA LEU A 125 -8.45 11.19 7.20
C LEU A 125 -7.07 11.03 6.60
N GLY A 126 -6.16 11.98 6.83
CA GLY A 126 -4.80 11.88 6.34
C GLY A 126 -4.06 10.66 6.89
N SER A 127 -4.32 10.26 8.14
CA SER A 127 -3.75 9.02 8.71
C SER A 127 -4.24 7.75 8.00
N VAL A 128 -5.52 7.70 7.64
CA VAL A 128 -6.10 6.59 6.89
C VAL A 128 -5.55 6.56 5.46
N GLU A 129 -5.58 7.70 4.77
CA GLU A 129 -5.07 7.85 3.40
C GLU A 129 -3.59 7.47 3.31
N GLY A 130 -2.77 8.02 4.21
CA GLY A 130 -1.34 7.71 4.28
C GLY A 130 -1.06 6.24 4.55
N THR A 131 -1.90 5.57 5.35
CA THR A 131 -1.79 4.12 5.58
C THR A 131 -2.09 3.34 4.30
N LEU A 132 -3.14 3.69 3.56
CA LEU A 132 -3.49 3.04 2.30
C LEU A 132 -2.38 3.20 1.26
N ILE A 133 -1.86 4.42 1.09
CA ILE A 133 -0.79 4.71 0.13
C ILE A 133 0.49 3.97 0.51
N LYS A 134 0.86 3.96 1.80
CA LYS A 134 2.02 3.20 2.29
C LYS A 134 1.88 1.71 2.00
N GLN A 135 0.71 1.11 2.25
CA GLN A 135 0.47 -0.31 1.99
C GLN A 135 0.56 -0.62 0.49
N ASN A 136 0.00 0.23 -0.37
CA ASN A 136 0.12 0.06 -1.83
C ASN A 136 1.60 0.10 -2.27
N TYR A 137 2.38 1.09 -1.80
CA TYR A 137 3.82 1.15 -2.05
C TYR A 137 4.54 -0.14 -1.63
N GLN A 138 4.27 -0.64 -0.42
CA GLN A 138 4.90 -1.86 0.09
C GLN A 138 4.52 -3.10 -0.75
N LEU A 139 3.26 -3.22 -1.15
CA LEU A 139 2.80 -4.31 -2.02
C LEU A 139 3.48 -4.26 -3.38
N LYS A 140 3.53 -3.09 -4.04
CA LYS A 140 4.19 -2.96 -5.35
C LYS A 140 5.69 -3.19 -5.29
N LYS A 141 6.33 -2.83 -4.17
CA LYS A 141 7.73 -3.18 -3.91
C LYS A 141 7.93 -4.69 -3.89
N LEU A 142 7.14 -5.39 -3.09
CA LEU A 142 7.22 -6.85 -2.96
C LEU A 142 6.90 -7.56 -4.28
N GLU A 143 5.89 -7.09 -5.02
CA GLU A 143 5.58 -7.62 -6.36
C GLU A 143 6.76 -7.47 -7.33
N PHE A 144 7.47 -6.34 -7.29
CA PHE A 144 8.64 -6.12 -8.12
C PHE A 144 9.84 -6.98 -7.68
N GLU A 145 10.11 -7.08 -6.39
CA GLU A 145 11.16 -7.94 -5.84
C GLU A 145 10.92 -9.42 -6.19
N LEU A 146 9.68 -9.88 -6.12
CA LEU A 146 9.28 -11.21 -6.57
C LEU A 146 9.53 -11.36 -8.08
N ALA A 147 9.08 -10.41 -8.89
CA ALA A 147 9.28 -10.44 -10.34
C ALA A 147 10.77 -10.49 -10.72
N GLN A 148 11.65 -9.81 -9.96
CA GLN A 148 13.10 -9.90 -10.16
C GLN A 148 13.61 -11.33 -9.98
N LYS A 149 13.11 -12.07 -8.98
CA LYS A 149 13.46 -13.47 -8.75
C LYS A 149 12.94 -14.36 -9.86
N GLN A 150 11.66 -14.23 -10.20
CA GLN A 150 11.04 -15.00 -11.28
C GLN A 150 11.74 -14.78 -12.63
N TYR A 151 12.21 -13.55 -12.90
CA TYR A 151 12.98 -13.26 -14.11
C TYR A 151 14.37 -13.94 -14.09
N GLN A 152 15.05 -13.95 -12.94
CA GLN A 152 16.32 -14.68 -12.77
C GLN A 152 16.15 -16.18 -13.02
N ASP A 153 15.02 -16.72 -12.57
CA ASP A 153 14.65 -18.13 -12.73
C ASP A 153 14.02 -18.44 -14.11
N LYS A 154 13.87 -17.42 -14.97
CA LYS A 154 13.29 -17.49 -16.32
C LYS A 154 11.81 -17.91 -16.33
N GLU A 155 11.09 -17.71 -15.24
CA GLU A 155 9.64 -17.95 -15.11
C GLU A 155 8.81 -16.85 -15.78
N ILE A 156 9.33 -15.61 -15.80
CA ILE A 156 8.70 -14.48 -16.48
C ILE A 156 9.65 -13.86 -17.51
N THR A 157 9.06 -13.13 -18.45
CA THR A 157 9.76 -12.39 -19.49
C THR A 157 10.23 -11.01 -18.99
N LYS A 158 11.14 -10.39 -19.74
CA LYS A 158 11.60 -9.03 -19.45
C LYS A 158 10.46 -7.98 -19.47
N PRO A 159 9.53 -7.99 -20.44
CA PRO A 159 8.37 -7.10 -20.41
C PRO A 159 7.51 -7.22 -19.16
N GLU A 160 7.29 -8.44 -18.65
CA GLU A 160 6.52 -8.65 -17.40
C GLU A 160 7.24 -8.07 -16.18
N LEU A 161 8.56 -8.22 -16.10
CA LEU A 161 9.39 -7.56 -15.08
C LEU A 161 9.28 -6.04 -15.16
N ASP A 162 9.31 -5.47 -16.38
CA ASP A 162 9.27 -4.03 -16.59
C ASP A 162 7.93 -3.43 -16.15
N ILE A 163 6.81 -4.12 -16.39
CA ILE A 163 5.49 -3.72 -15.87
C ILE A 163 5.49 -3.61 -14.34
N LYS A 164 6.08 -4.61 -13.66
CA LYS A 164 6.16 -4.60 -12.19
C LYS A 164 7.08 -3.50 -11.68
N SER A 165 8.19 -3.25 -12.38
CA SER A 165 9.10 -2.12 -12.09
C SER A 165 8.39 -0.77 -12.20
N ASP A 166 7.61 -0.56 -13.26
CA ASP A 166 6.89 0.69 -13.48
C ASP A 166 5.79 0.92 -12.43
N ASN A 167 5.06 -0.14 -12.05
CA ASN A 167 4.06 -0.06 -11.00
C ASN A 167 4.69 0.28 -9.64
N TYR A 168 5.83 -0.32 -9.31
CA TYR A 168 6.59 0.04 -8.10
C TYR A 168 7.01 1.51 -8.12
N ARG A 169 7.59 1.99 -9.22
CA ARG A 169 8.03 3.38 -9.36
C ARG A 169 6.89 4.38 -9.20
N LYS A 170 5.71 4.08 -9.77
CA LYS A 170 4.51 4.93 -9.61
C LYS A 170 4.07 4.98 -8.14
N ALA A 171 3.94 3.83 -7.49
CA ALA A 171 3.53 3.77 -6.08
C ALA A 171 4.55 4.46 -5.16
N GLU A 172 5.85 4.36 -5.46
CA GLU A 172 6.90 5.10 -4.76
C GLU A 172 6.75 6.62 -4.93
N GLN A 173 6.50 7.09 -6.15
CA GLN A 173 6.27 8.52 -6.42
C GLN A 173 5.04 9.05 -5.70
N GLU A 174 3.93 8.29 -5.69
CA GLU A 174 2.71 8.64 -4.97
C GLU A 174 2.97 8.73 -3.46
N PHE A 175 3.63 7.73 -2.88
CA PHE A 175 3.94 7.72 -1.46
C PHE A 175 4.88 8.87 -1.05
N GLN A 176 5.92 9.12 -1.83
CA GLN A 176 6.83 10.25 -1.60
C GLN A 176 6.15 11.61 -1.75
N THR A 177 5.19 11.70 -2.68
CA THR A 177 4.37 12.92 -2.83
C THR A 177 3.53 13.13 -1.59
N PHE A 178 2.81 12.10 -1.13
CA PHE A 178 2.00 12.17 0.09
C PHE A 178 2.82 12.60 1.31
N LEU A 179 4.00 12.00 1.53
CA LEU A 179 4.87 12.35 2.66
C LEU A 179 5.35 13.82 2.64
N LYS A 180 5.46 14.42 1.46
CA LYS A 180 5.87 15.83 1.30
C LYS A 180 4.71 16.80 1.47
N THR A 181 3.50 16.39 1.09
CA THR A 181 2.32 17.26 1.08
C THR A 181 1.51 17.17 2.35
N PHE A 182 1.47 16.00 2.98
CA PHE A 182 0.70 15.81 4.21
C PHE A 182 1.48 16.33 5.41
N THR A 183 0.84 17.22 6.16
CA THR A 183 1.35 17.78 7.42
C THR A 183 0.29 17.55 8.48
N ILE A 184 0.70 17.30 9.72
CA ILE A 184 -0.27 17.25 10.82
C ILE A 184 -0.68 18.69 11.13
N ALA A 185 -1.97 18.94 11.15
CA ALA A 185 -2.51 20.23 11.59
C ALA A 185 -2.46 20.30 13.12
N ASP A 186 -1.93 21.39 13.66
CA ASP A 186 -1.80 21.71 15.08
C ASP A 186 -2.61 22.94 15.52
#